data_AF-B1X0Y4-F1
#
_entry.id   AF-B1X0Y4-F1
#
_cell.length_a   1.000
_cell.length_b   1.000
_cell.length_c   1.000
_cell.angle_alpha   90.00
_cell.angle_beta   90.00
_cell.angle_gamma   90.00
#
_symmetry.space_group_name_H-M   'P 1'
#
loop_
_entity.id
_entity.type
_entity.pdbx_description
1 polymer ?
#
loop_
_entity_poly.entity_id
_entity_poly.type
_entity_poly.pdbx_seq_one_letter_code
_entity_poly.pdbx_strand_id
1 'polypeptide(L)' 'MRSHDKRYDDNKFLELAVSGMTNYLITGDNDLLILESYENISIITPISFLSLVKNN' A
#
# COMPACT_ATOMS: atom_id res chain seq x y z
N MET A 1 -6.76 12.57 -27.88
CA MET A 1 -5.43 12.32 -27.28
C MET A 1 -5.66 11.70 -25.92
N ARG A 2 -5.40 10.39 -25.79
CA ARG A 2 -5.69 9.59 -24.58
C ARG A 2 -4.49 9.74 -23.66
N SER A 3 -4.57 10.66 -22.69
CA SER A 3 -3.46 10.96 -21.79
C SER A 3 -3.85 10.63 -20.35
N HIS A 4 -3.27 9.52 -19.87
CA HIS A 4 -3.12 9.17 -18.46
C HIS A 4 -4.38 8.81 -17.67
N ASP A 5 -4.99 7.69 -18.08
CA ASP A 5 -5.86 6.87 -17.23
C ASP A 5 -5.01 5.96 -16.31
N LYS A 6 -4.12 6.58 -15.50
CA LYS A 6 -3.27 5.88 -14.52
C LYS A 6 -3.96 5.66 -13.17
N ARG A 7 -5.22 6.10 -13.01
CA ARG A 7 -5.93 6.06 -11.71
C ARG A 7 -6.67 4.75 -11.45
N TYR A 8 -6.76 3.86 -12.44
CA TYR A 8 -7.58 2.65 -12.32
C TYR A 8 -6.77 1.38 -12.00
N ASP A 9 -5.46 1.36 -12.25
CA ASP A 9 -4.67 0.11 -12.13
C ASP A 9 -4.03 -0.10 -10.75
N ASP A 10 -3.66 0.99 -10.05
CA ASP A 10 -3.01 0.91 -8.73
C ASP A 10 -4.02 0.75 -7.58
N ASN A 11 -5.31 0.95 -7.86
CA ASN A 11 -6.39 0.85 -6.89
C ASN A 11 -6.64 -0.58 -6.40
N LYS A 12 -6.37 -1.61 -7.21
CA LYS A 12 -6.75 -3.00 -6.85
C LYS A 12 -6.05 -3.52 -5.60
N PHE A 13 -4.82 -3.07 -5.33
CA PHE A 13 -4.09 -3.48 -4.12
C PHE A 13 -4.63 -2.77 -2.88
N LEU A 14 -4.99 -1.50 -3.00
CA LEU A 14 -5.63 -0.74 -1.93
C LEU A 14 -7.04 -1.29 -1.65
N GLU A 15 -7.84 -1.53 -2.69
CA GLU A 15 -9.18 -2.12 -2.58
C GLU A 15 -9.14 -3.53 -1.98
N LEU A 16 -8.14 -4.34 -2.35
CA LEU A 16 -7.92 -5.66 -1.74
C LEU A 16 -7.55 -5.52 -0.26
N ALA A 17 -6.66 -4.60 0.10
CA ALA A 17 -6.25 -4.38 1.47
C ALA A 17 -7.45 -3.92 2.34
N VAL A 18 -8.26 -3.01 1.82
CA VAL A 18 -9.51 -2.54 2.47
C VAL A 18 -10.51 -3.68 2.61
N SER A 19 -10.77 -4.43 1.54
CA SER A 19 -11.69 -5.57 1.56
C SER A 19 -11.21 -6.67 2.51
N GLY A 20 -9.90 -6.86 2.61
CA GLY A 20 -9.27 -7.80 3.53
C GLY A 20 -9.14 -7.30 4.97
N MET A 21 -9.56 -6.06 5.27
CA MET A 21 -9.45 -5.42 6.59
C MET A 21 -8.03 -5.51 7.16
N THR A 22 -7.02 -5.33 6.32
CA THR A 22 -5.62 -5.48 6.74
C THR A 22 -5.14 -4.25 7.50
N ASN A 23 -4.18 -4.43 8.41
CA ASN A 23 -3.54 -3.30 9.08
C ASN A 23 -2.37 -2.72 8.27
N TYR A 24 -1.78 -3.51 7.38
CA TYR A 24 -0.60 -3.14 6.61
C TYR A 24 -0.71 -3.59 5.16
N LEU A 25 -0.25 -2.73 4.24
CA LEU A 25 0.06 -3.08 2.86
C LEU A 25 1.58 -3.02 2.70
N ILE A 26 2.20 -4.17 2.46
CA ILE A 26 3.65 -4.27 2.31
C ILE A 26 3.99 -4.22 0.82
N THR A 27 4.70 -3.18 0.39
CA THR A 27 5.06 -3.00 -1.03
C THR A 27 6.43 -2.33 -1.20
N GLY A 28 7.06 -2.57 -2.36
CA GLY A 28 8.26 -1.85 -2.81
C GLY A 28 7.96 -0.77 -3.85
N ASP A 29 6.67 -0.55 -4.16
CA ASP A 29 6.24 0.43 -5.15
C ASP A 29 6.27 1.85 -4.57
N ASN A 30 7.07 2.73 -5.19
CA ASN A 30 7.22 4.11 -4.72
C ASN A 30 5.93 4.92 -4.87
N ASP A 31 5.11 4.66 -5.88
CA ASP A 31 3.87 5.39 -6.11
C ASP A 31 2.85 5.09 -4.99
N LEU A 32 2.82 3.84 -4.51
CA LEU A 32 2.00 3.45 -3.35
C LEU A 32 2.61 3.92 -2.02
N LEU A 33 3.93 3.88 -1.87
CA LEU A 33 4.60 4.30 -0.64
C LEU A 33 4.43 5.79 -0.34
N ILE A 34 4.28 6.64 -1.36
CA ILE A 34 4.00 8.08 -1.19
C ILE A 34 2.70 8.34 -0.43
N LEU A 35 1.74 7.41 -0.47
CA LEU A 35 0.48 7.56 0.24
C LEU A 35 0.65 7.45 1.76
N GLU A 36 1.69 6.73 2.22
CA GLU A 36 2.00 6.38 3.62
C GLU A 36 0.91 5.57 4.35
N SER A 37 -0.35 5.91 4.17
CA SER A 37 -1.52 5.20 4.67
C SER A 37 -2.75 5.42 3.78
N TYR A 38 -3.69 4.46 3.82
CA TYR A 38 -4.96 4.54 3.11
C TYR A 38 -6.04 3.84 3.93
N GLU A 39 -7.16 4.51 4.25
CA GLU A 39 -8.30 3.93 4.99
C GLU A 39 -7.88 3.15 6.28
N ASN A 40 -6.93 3.72 7.05
CA ASN A 40 -6.29 3.13 8.24
C ASN A 40 -5.34 1.95 8.01
N ILE A 41 -4.99 1.68 6.76
CA ILE A 41 -3.99 0.69 6.37
C ILE A 41 -2.65 1.40 6.20
N SER A 42 -1.63 1.00 6.94
CA SER A 42 -0.28 1.57 6.78
C SER A 42 0.43 0.93 5.59
N ILE A 43 0.94 1.75 4.68
CA ILE A 43 1.67 1.29 3.50
C ILE A 43 3.16 1.38 3.80
N ILE A 44 3.83 0.23 3.86
CA ILE A 44 5.20 0.13 4.36
C ILE A 44 6.06 -0.74 3.45
N THR A 45 7.38 -0.54 3.55
CA THR A 45 8.34 -1.41 2.86
C THR A 45 8.49 -2.75 3.57
N PRO A 46 8.95 -3.81 2.87
CA PRO A 46 9.28 -5.09 3.50
C PRO A 46 10.28 -4.94 4.65
N ILE A 47 11.26 -4.05 4.52
CA ILE A 47 12.29 -3.79 5.54
C ILE A 47 11.68 -3.16 6.79
N SER A 48 10.77 -2.19 6.60
CA SER A 48 10.01 -1.58 7.70
C SER A 48 9.16 -2.61 8.42
N PHE A 49 8.48 -3.50 7.68
CA PHE A 49 7.69 -4.58 8.28
C PHE A 49 8.56 -5.54 9.09
N LEU A 50 9.71 -5.97 8.56
CA LEU A 50 10.64 -6.84 9.29
C LEU A 50 11.13 -6.21 10.60
N SER A 51 11.26 -4.89 10.66
CA SER A 51 11.62 -4.17 11.89
C SER A 51 10.47 -4.16 12.89
N LEU A 52 9.23 -4.00 12.42
CA LEU A 52 8.00 -4.10 13.23
C LEU A 52 7.85 -5.46 13.90
N VAL A 53 8.01 -6.57 13.15
CA VAL A 53 7.88 -7.93 13.72
C VAL A 53 9.05 -8.34 14.62
N LYS A 54 10.23 -7.75 14.47
CA LYS A 54 11.37 -8.02 15.37
C LYS A 54 11.26 -7.34 16.72
N ASN A 55 10.49 -6.26 16.82
CA ASN A 55 10.33 -5.47 18.03
C ASN A 55 9.12 -5.90 18.89
N ASN A 56 8.52 -7.05 18.59
CA ASN A 56 7.47 -7.74 19.36
C ASN A 56 7.98 -9.12 19.80
#